data_AF-A0A6J8CYN1-F1
#
_entry.id   AF-A0A6J8CYN1-F1
#
_cell.length_a   1.000
_cell.length_b   1.000
_cell.length_c   1.000
_cell.angle_alpha   90.00
_cell.angle_beta   90.00
_cell.angle_gamma   90.00
#
_symmetry.space_group_name_H-M   'P 1'
#
loop_
_entity.id
_entity.type
_entity.pdbx_description
1 polymer ?
#
loop_
_entity_poly.entity_id
_entity_poly.type
_entity_poly.pdbx_seq_one_letter_code
_entity_poly.pdbx_strand_id
1 'polypeptide(L)'
;MLNVEESREASPGIKSTLKLDDTTQLFVSGTHINHIRPPTVTNGNFSGCISELYFDEGRIGLHEFKTSSPLCGGCREAPTAAASASTFHFLGSGYASISKIPKYNSREFQISFHFKTFWANSTLLFAGNEQLVGVLYVTDIRTNIKVLYYV
;
A
#
# COMPACT_ATOMS: atom_id res chain seq x y z
N MET A 1 -15.65 11.73 -7.37
CA MET A 1 -15.37 10.90 -6.18
C MET A 1 -16.72 10.38 -5.69
N LEU A 2 -16.95 9.08 -5.70
CA LEU A 2 -18.18 8.52 -5.09
C LEU A 2 -18.03 8.70 -3.58
N ASN A 3 -18.88 9.52 -2.97
CA ASN A 3 -19.00 9.59 -1.52
C ASN A 3 -19.68 8.29 -1.08
N VAL A 4 -18.90 7.34 -0.58
CA VAL A 4 -19.46 6.23 0.19
C VAL A 4 -19.73 6.80 1.58
N GLU A 5 -20.99 7.14 1.85
CA GLU A 5 -21.43 7.43 3.21
C GLU A 5 -21.26 6.15 4.04
N GLU A 6 -20.56 6.24 5.17
CA GLU A 6 -20.47 5.15 6.15
C GLU A 6 -21.86 4.99 6.80
N SER A 7 -22.71 4.13 6.23
CA SER A 7 -23.97 3.77 6.86
C SER A 7 -23.70 2.79 8.00
N ARG A 8 -24.05 3.19 9.23
CA ARG A 8 -23.99 2.32 10.40
C ARG A 8 -25.29 1.58 10.54
N GLU A 9 -25.38 0.46 9.84
CA GLU A 9 -26.51 -0.45 9.94
C GLU A 9 -26.13 -1.68 10.77
N ALA A 10 -27.06 -2.12 11.62
CA ALA A 10 -26.89 -3.34 12.40
C ALA A 10 -27.64 -4.49 11.72
N SER A 11 -26.99 -5.65 11.59
CA SER A 11 -27.68 -6.86 11.16
C SER A 11 -28.68 -7.31 12.24
N PRO A 12 -29.85 -7.84 11.85
CA PRO A 12 -30.78 -8.43 12.81
C PRO A 12 -30.19 -9.66 13.53
N GLY A 13 -30.54 -9.85 14.80
CA GLY A 13 -30.17 -11.03 15.59
C GLY A 13 -28.93 -10.84 16.47
N ILE A 14 -28.40 -11.94 17.02
CA ILE A 14 -27.30 -11.94 18.01
C ILE A 14 -25.92 -12.28 17.43
N LYS A 15 -25.84 -12.64 16.15
CA LYS A 15 -24.59 -13.02 15.50
C LYS A 15 -23.88 -11.77 14.97
N SER A 16 -22.66 -11.54 15.41
CA SER A 16 -21.83 -10.40 15.00
C SER A 16 -20.56 -10.79 14.23
N THR A 17 -20.31 -12.08 14.05
CA THR A 17 -19.08 -12.58 13.39
C THR A 17 -19.36 -13.04 11.96
N LEU A 18 -18.65 -12.45 11.00
CA LEU A 18 -18.54 -12.99 9.65
C LEU A 18 -17.48 -14.09 9.65
N LYS A 19 -17.88 -15.34 9.39
CA LYS A 19 -16.96 -16.47 9.30
C LYS A 19 -16.45 -16.61 7.88
N LEU A 20 -15.13 -16.55 7.72
CA LEU A 20 -14.44 -16.74 6.46
C LEU A 20 -13.53 -17.97 6.59
N ASP A 21 -13.37 -18.69 5.50
CA ASP A 21 -12.50 -19.87 5.39
C ASP A 21 -11.73 -19.86 4.07
N ASP A 22 -10.88 -20.87 3.86
CA ASP A 22 -10.00 -20.97 2.69
C ASP A 22 -10.75 -21.15 1.36
N THR A 23 -12.04 -21.50 1.41
CA THR A 23 -12.91 -21.62 0.23
C THR A 23 -13.65 -20.34 -0.09
N THR A 24 -13.59 -19.34 0.79
CA THR A 24 -14.30 -18.08 0.65
C THR A 24 -13.72 -17.27 -0.52
N GLN A 25 -14.61 -16.70 -1.33
CA GLN A 25 -14.25 -15.94 -2.53
C GLN A 25 -14.72 -14.48 -2.38
N LEU A 26 -13.81 -13.54 -2.66
CA LEU A 26 -14.12 -12.12 -2.77
C LEU A 26 -14.33 -11.78 -4.24
N PHE A 27 -15.51 -11.26 -4.58
CA PHE A 27 -15.85 -10.81 -5.92
C PHE A 27 -15.81 -9.28 -5.98
N VAL A 28 -15.14 -8.74 -7.00
CA VAL A 28 -15.03 -7.29 -7.23
C VAL A 28 -15.59 -6.99 -8.62
N SER A 29 -16.35 -5.91 -8.76
CA SER A 29 -17.02 -5.47 -10.01
C SER A 29 -18.11 -6.41 -10.57
N GLY A 30 -18.33 -7.56 -9.93
CA GLY A 30 -19.45 -8.44 -10.21
C GLY A 30 -19.14 -9.88 -9.84
N THR A 31 -20.15 -10.75 -9.95
CA THR A 31 -20.01 -12.19 -9.68
C THR A 31 -19.95 -13.00 -10.96
N HIS A 32 -19.32 -14.17 -10.90
CA HIS A 32 -19.35 -15.11 -12.03
C HIS A 32 -20.80 -15.52 -12.38
N ILE A 33 -21.08 -15.77 -13.66
CA ILE A 33 -22.44 -16.10 -14.13
C ILE A 33 -23.06 -17.34 -13.45
N ASN A 34 -22.21 -18.28 -13.04
CA ASN A 34 -22.62 -19.50 -12.35
C ASN A 34 -22.71 -19.36 -10.83
N HIS A 35 -22.42 -18.17 -10.27
CA HIS A 35 -22.48 -17.96 -8.83
C HIS A 35 -23.91 -17.58 -8.40
N ILE A 36 -24.49 -18.38 -7.50
CA ILE A 36 -25.81 -18.11 -6.94
C ILE A 36 -25.68 -16.98 -5.91
N ARG A 37 -26.19 -15.80 -6.27
CA ARG A 37 -26.19 -14.64 -5.39
C ARG A 37 -27.31 -14.74 -4.34
N PRO A 38 -27.10 -14.15 -3.15
CA PRO A 38 -28.19 -13.95 -2.21
C PRO A 38 -29.34 -13.14 -2.86
N PRO A 39 -30.61 -13.43 -2.54
CA PRO A 39 -31.77 -12.77 -3.16
C PRO A 39 -31.84 -11.27 -2.87
N THR A 40 -31.14 -10.80 -1.83
CA THR A 40 -31.01 -9.39 -1.47
C THR A 40 -30.06 -8.62 -2.39
N VAL A 41 -29.19 -9.31 -3.14
CA VAL A 41 -28.25 -8.69 -4.08
C VAL A 41 -28.88 -8.66 -5.47
N THR A 42 -29.59 -7.57 -5.75
CA THR A 42 -30.33 -7.39 -7.01
C THR A 42 -29.39 -7.12 -8.19
N ASN A 43 -28.45 -6.20 -8.02
CA ASN A 43 -27.45 -5.86 -9.04
C ASN A 43 -26.15 -6.67 -8.84
N GLY A 44 -25.75 -7.41 -9.87
CA GLY A 44 -24.59 -8.31 -9.82
C GLY A 44 -23.40 -7.84 -10.65
N ASN A 45 -23.56 -6.75 -11.40
CA ASN A 45 -22.56 -6.22 -12.32
C ASN A 45 -22.31 -4.74 -12.02
N PHE A 46 -21.07 -4.33 -12.22
CA PHE A 46 -20.64 -2.94 -12.10
C PHE A 46 -20.13 -2.42 -13.44
N SER A 47 -20.43 -1.17 -13.76
CA SER A 47 -19.86 -0.47 -14.90
C SER A 47 -19.16 0.80 -14.40
N GLY A 48 -17.84 0.86 -14.59
CA GLY A 48 -17.01 1.96 -14.12
C GLY A 48 -15.57 1.53 -13.87
N CYS A 49 -14.82 2.39 -13.19
CA CYS A 49 -13.42 2.18 -12.85
C CYS A 49 -13.24 2.10 -11.34
N ILE A 50 -12.60 1.03 -10.87
CA ILE A 50 -12.21 0.89 -9.46
C ILE A 50 -10.68 1.02 -9.42
N SER A 51 -10.20 1.98 -8.63
CA SER A 51 -8.76 2.26 -8.55
C SER A 51 -8.10 1.49 -7.42
N GLU A 52 -8.74 1.48 -6.25
CA GLU A 52 -8.18 0.94 -5.02
C GLU A 52 -9.26 0.20 -4.25
N LEU A 53 -8.84 -0.89 -3.62
CA LEU A 53 -9.66 -1.68 -2.73
C LEU A 53 -8.88 -1.92 -1.45
N TYR A 54 -9.51 -1.58 -0.33
CA TYR A 54 -9.00 -1.88 0.99
C TYR A 54 -9.97 -2.85 1.65
N PHE A 55 -9.43 -3.90 2.27
CA PHE A 55 -10.18 -4.82 3.12
C PHE A 55 -9.53 -4.77 4.49
N ASP A 56 -10.27 -4.28 5.49
CA ASP A 56 -9.72 -3.76 6.74
C ASP A 56 -8.61 -2.74 6.44
N GLU A 57 -7.43 -2.93 7.02
CA GLU A 57 -6.24 -2.07 6.80
C GLU A 57 -5.38 -2.54 5.61
N GLY A 58 -5.76 -3.64 4.95
CA GLY A 58 -5.00 -4.26 3.88
C GLY A 58 -5.42 -3.76 2.50
N ARG A 59 -4.47 -3.18 1.74
CA ARG A 59 -4.68 -2.87 0.32
C ARG A 59 -4.68 -4.15 -0.50
N ILE A 60 -5.76 -4.41 -1.23
CA ILE A 60 -5.88 -5.54 -2.15
C ILE A 60 -5.53 -5.07 -3.57
N GLY A 61 -4.58 -5.75 -4.20
CA GLY A 61 -4.21 -5.50 -5.59
C GLY A 61 -5.29 -6.01 -6.56
N LEU A 62 -6.00 -5.09 -7.25
CA LEU A 62 -7.03 -5.46 -8.22
C LEU A 62 -6.49 -6.19 -9.47
N HIS A 63 -5.18 -6.16 -9.69
CA HIS A 63 -4.50 -6.90 -10.76
C HIS A 63 -3.98 -8.28 -10.32
N GLU A 64 -4.04 -8.59 -9.03
CA GLU A 64 -3.59 -9.86 -8.44
C GLU A 64 -4.80 -10.77 -8.15
N PHE A 65 -5.58 -11.07 -9.19
CA PHE A 65 -6.81 -11.86 -9.06
C PHE A 65 -6.60 -13.35 -9.37
N LYS A 66 -7.40 -14.22 -8.74
CA LYS A 66 -7.43 -15.65 -9.07
C LYS A 66 -8.06 -15.92 -10.45
N THR A 67 -9.16 -15.24 -10.76
CA THR A 67 -9.93 -15.39 -12.02
C THR A 67 -10.63 -14.09 -12.39
N SER A 68 -10.80 -13.81 -13.69
CA SER A 68 -11.60 -12.69 -14.21
C SER A 68 -12.51 -13.18 -15.33
N SER A 69 -13.76 -12.72 -15.38
CA SER A 69 -14.68 -13.02 -16.47
C SER A 69 -15.74 -11.90 -16.63
N PRO A 70 -15.86 -11.27 -17.82
CA PRO A 70 -14.92 -11.34 -18.97
C PRO A 70 -13.53 -10.76 -18.60
N LEU A 71 -12.57 -10.80 -19.53
CA LEU A 71 -11.30 -10.09 -19.36
C LEU A 71 -11.57 -8.59 -19.23
N CYS A 72 -11.19 -8.00 -18.11
CA CYS A 72 -11.26 -6.56 -17.85
C CYS A 72 -9.91 -5.88 -18.12
N GLY A 73 -9.95 -4.60 -18.47
CA GLY A 73 -8.77 -3.76 -18.67
C GLY A 73 -8.66 -2.63 -17.65
N GLY A 74 -7.50 -1.97 -17.62
CA GLY A 74 -7.35 -0.72 -16.87
C GLY A 74 -8.12 0.43 -17.52
N CYS A 75 -8.43 1.45 -16.73
CA CYS A 75 -9.02 2.69 -17.23
C CYS A 75 -7.94 3.69 -17.64
N ARG A 76 -8.26 4.57 -18.60
CA ARG A 76 -7.33 5.60 -19.11
C ARG A 76 -6.93 6.60 -18.02
N GLU A 77 -7.85 6.91 -17.13
CA GLU A 77 -7.65 7.81 -16.01
C GLU A 77 -8.00 7.06 -14.72
N ALA A 78 -7.01 6.91 -13.83
CA ALA A 78 -7.29 6.49 -12.47
C ALA A 78 -7.82 7.72 -11.69
N PRO A 79 -8.86 7.57 -10.87
CA PRO A 79 -9.35 8.64 -9.98
C PRO A 79 -8.38 8.94 -8.80
N THR A 80 -7.08 8.68 -8.97
CA THR A 80 -6.05 8.90 -7.95
C THR A 80 -5.56 10.34 -8.04
N ALA A 81 -5.40 11.01 -6.90
CA ALA A 81 -4.73 12.30 -6.86
C ALA A 81 -3.33 12.17 -7.48
N ALA A 82 -2.94 13.14 -8.31
CA ALA A 82 -1.61 13.16 -8.90
C ALA A 82 -0.57 13.07 -7.76
N ALA A 83 0.13 11.95 -7.68
CA ALA A 83 1.25 11.82 -6.77
C ALA A 83 2.26 12.91 -7.13
N SER A 84 2.67 13.73 -6.15
CA SER A 84 3.80 14.64 -6.38
C SER A 84 4.97 13.80 -6.87
N ALA A 85 5.53 14.11 -8.04
CA ALA A 85 6.57 13.30 -8.69
C ALA A 85 7.85 13.10 -7.84
N SER A 86 7.95 13.78 -6.69
CA SER A 86 9.09 13.78 -5.76
C SER A 86 8.84 13.08 -4.41
N THR A 87 7.68 12.42 -4.20
CA THR A 87 7.39 11.71 -2.93
C THR A 87 7.31 10.20 -3.17
N PHE A 88 8.04 9.43 -2.36
CA PHE A 88 8.06 7.97 -2.40
C PHE A 88 7.47 7.39 -1.12
N HIS A 89 6.67 6.33 -1.23
CA HIS A 89 6.04 5.64 -0.10
C HIS A 89 6.65 4.25 0.06
N PHE A 90 7.14 3.95 1.26
CA PHE A 90 7.67 2.63 1.61
C PHE A 90 6.69 1.92 2.54
N LEU A 91 6.31 0.69 2.19
CA LEU A 91 5.37 -0.14 2.97
C LEU A 91 6.06 -1.07 3.97
N GLY A 92 7.38 -0.91 4.17
CA GLY A 92 8.15 -1.67 5.15
C GLY A 92 8.70 -3.01 4.64
N SER A 93 8.33 -3.44 3.43
CA SER A 93 8.77 -4.70 2.81
C SER A 93 9.92 -4.55 1.81
N GLY A 94 10.61 -3.40 1.77
CA GLY A 94 11.68 -3.16 0.80
C GLY A 94 12.46 -1.87 1.01
N TYR A 95 13.36 -1.59 0.07
CA TYR A 95 14.23 -0.41 0.06
C TYR A 95 14.45 0.10 -1.37
N ALA A 96 14.94 1.32 -1.50
CA ALA A 96 15.44 1.87 -2.76
C ALA A 96 16.96 2.04 -2.67
N SER A 97 17.68 1.72 -3.74
CA SER A 97 19.15 1.88 -3.80
C SER A 97 19.53 2.91 -4.86
N ILE A 98 20.56 3.71 -4.53
CA ILE A 98 21.16 4.67 -5.45
C ILE A 98 22.64 4.35 -5.51
N SER A 99 23.15 4.15 -6.73
CA SER A 99 24.58 3.95 -6.96
C SER A 99 25.37 5.21 -6.62
N LYS A 100 26.64 5.03 -6.22
CA LYS A 100 27.57 6.14 -5.98
C LYS A 100 27.57 7.11 -7.16
N ILE A 101 27.28 8.38 -6.89
CA ILE A 101 27.26 9.43 -7.92
C ILE A 101 28.70 9.80 -8.36
N PRO A 102 28.92 10.25 -9.61
CA PRO A 102 30.26 10.60 -10.10
C PRO A 102 30.97 11.69 -9.28
N LYS A 103 30.22 12.61 -8.66
CA LYS A 103 30.75 13.72 -7.84
C LYS A 103 31.05 13.33 -6.39
N TYR A 104 30.90 12.06 -6.01
CA TYR A 104 31.15 11.62 -4.66
C TYR A 104 32.62 11.86 -4.27
N ASN A 105 32.83 12.53 -3.14
CA ASN A 105 34.13 12.70 -2.51
C ASN A 105 34.09 12.06 -1.12
N SER A 106 35.03 11.15 -0.85
CA SER A 106 35.09 10.41 0.41
C SER A 106 35.44 11.28 1.62
N ARG A 107 36.04 12.46 1.40
CA ARG A 107 36.38 13.41 2.47
C ARG A 107 35.24 14.34 2.83
N GLU A 108 34.39 14.66 1.85
CA GLU A 108 33.31 15.63 2.01
C GLU A 108 32.17 15.31 1.05
N PHE A 109 31.01 14.99 1.62
CA PHE A 109 29.78 14.77 0.87
C PHE A 109 28.57 15.24 1.69
N GLN A 110 27.49 15.58 1.01
CA GLN A 110 26.25 16.02 1.64
C GLN A 110 25.09 15.14 1.18
N ILE A 111 24.21 14.78 2.13
CA ILE A 111 22.97 14.06 1.87
C ILE A 111 21.83 14.91 2.44
N SER A 112 20.78 15.10 1.64
CA SER A 112 19.59 15.86 2.04
C SER A 112 18.34 15.20 1.47
N PHE A 113 17.35 14.95 2.32
CA PHE A 113 16.04 14.45 1.93
C PHE A 113 15.01 14.82 3.00
N HIS A 114 13.74 14.81 2.64
CA HIS A 114 12.63 14.98 3.58
C HIS A 114 11.98 13.61 3.80
N PHE A 115 11.57 13.32 5.03
CA PHE A 115 10.87 12.08 5.35
C PHE A 115 9.72 12.34 6.32
N LYS A 116 8.73 11.44 6.28
CA LYS A 116 7.64 11.36 7.25
C LYS A 116 7.40 9.88 7.53
N THR A 117 7.39 9.50 8.80
CA THR A 117 7.16 8.10 9.22
C THR A 117 6.34 8.08 10.51
N PHE A 118 5.51 7.03 10.66
CA PHE A 118 4.86 6.67 11.91
C PHE A 118 5.52 5.45 12.57
N TRP A 119 6.55 4.87 11.95
CA TRP A 119 7.26 3.71 12.47
C TRP A 119 8.46 4.12 13.31
N ALA A 120 8.54 3.57 14.53
CA ALA A 120 9.77 3.55 15.32
C ALA A 120 10.73 2.48 14.77
N ASN A 121 12.02 2.59 15.11
CA ASN A 121 13.05 1.61 14.76
C ASN A 121 13.17 1.35 13.25
N SER A 122 13.04 2.39 12.42
CA SER A 122 13.13 2.30 10.96
C SER A 122 14.43 2.90 10.42
N THR A 123 15.12 2.19 9.53
CA THR A 123 16.28 2.71 8.80
C THR A 123 15.83 3.69 7.72
N LEU A 124 16.39 4.90 7.71
CA LEU A 124 16.12 5.92 6.68
C LEU A 124 17.17 5.90 5.57
N LEU A 125 18.43 5.68 5.93
CA LEU A 125 19.55 5.66 5.00
C LEU A 125 20.60 4.67 5.49
N PHE A 126 21.12 3.89 4.54
CA PHE A 126 22.30 3.06 4.70
C PHE A 126 23.27 3.42 3.58
N ALA A 127 24.51 3.74 3.94
CA ALA A 127 25.58 4.03 2.99
C ALA A 127 26.87 3.39 3.48
N GLY A 128 27.44 2.47 2.71
CA GLY A 128 28.68 1.80 3.11
C GLY A 128 29.42 1.15 1.95
N ASN A 129 30.66 0.77 2.24
CA ASN A 129 31.52 -0.06 1.41
C ASN A 129 32.18 -1.13 2.32
N GLU A 130 33.18 -1.86 1.81
CA GLU A 130 33.87 -2.91 2.58
C GLU A 130 34.60 -2.39 3.84
N GLN A 131 34.88 -1.09 3.91
CA GLN A 131 35.74 -0.48 4.94
C GLN A 131 34.98 0.50 5.85
N LEU A 132 33.89 1.11 5.36
CA LEU A 132 33.17 2.20 6.02
C LEU A 132 31.68 1.94 5.95
N VAL A 133 30.98 2.13 7.07
CA VAL A 133 29.52 1.97 7.15
C VAL A 133 28.90 3.14 7.91
N GLY A 134 28.03 3.88 7.24
CA GLY A 134 27.18 4.92 7.81
C GLY A 134 25.71 4.51 7.78
N VAL A 135 25.01 4.68 8.91
CA VAL A 135 23.58 4.36 9.06
C VAL A 135 22.86 5.53 9.72
N LEU A 136 21.75 5.94 9.12
CA LEU A 136 20.78 6.88 9.70
C LEU A 136 19.47 6.14 9.93
N TYR A 137 18.97 6.17 11.16
CA TYR A 137 17.74 5.49 11.54
C TYR A 137 16.96 6.27 12.60
N VAL A 138 15.65 6.02 12.64
CA VAL A 138 14.73 6.57 13.64
C VAL A 138 14.59 5.57 14.77
N THR A 139 14.66 6.03 16.01
CA THR A 139 14.49 5.17 17.20
C THR A 139 13.14 5.31 17.88
N ASP A 140 12.52 6.50 17.84
CA ASP A 140 11.20 6.77 18.42
C ASP A 140 10.38 7.68 17.47
N ILE A 141 9.08 7.41 17.39
CA ILE A 141 8.06 8.21 16.68
C ILE A 141 8.03 9.68 17.14
N ARG A 142 8.51 9.98 18.35
CA ARG A 142 8.60 11.35 18.91
C ARG A 142 9.86 12.12 18.51
N THR A 143 10.55 11.72 17.44
CA THR A 143 11.66 12.44 16.76
C THR A 143 13.09 12.21 17.27
N ASN A 144 13.37 11.09 17.95
CA ASN A 144 14.76 10.70 18.23
C ASN A 144 15.40 10.07 16.97
N ILE A 145 16.01 10.92 16.13
CA ILE A 145 16.84 10.52 15.00
C ILE A 145 18.25 10.22 15.50
N LYS A 146 18.80 9.05 15.17
CA LYS A 146 20.18 8.70 15.48
C LYS A 146 21.00 8.53 14.22
N VAL A 147 22.17 9.15 14.23
CA VAL A 147 23.22 8.98 13.22
C VAL A 147 24.28 8.08 13.82
N LEU A 148 24.56 6.94 13.21
CA LEU A 148 25.71 6.10 13.54
C LEU A 148 26.65 6.10 12.35
N TYR A 149 27.92 6.44 12.60
CA TYR A 149 28.96 6.42 11.59
C TYR A 149 30.13 5.61 12.13
N TYR A 150 30.44 4.49 11.48
CA TYR A 150 31.56 3.62 11.83
C TYR A 150 32.68 3.83 10.80
N VAL A 151 33.85 4.18 11.32
CA VAL A 151 35.11 4.35 10.59
C VAL A 151 35.99 3.15 10.84
#